data_AF-A0A9P6PGZ2-F1
#
_entry.id   AF-A0A9P6PGZ2-F1
#
_cell.length_a   1.000
_cell.length_b   1.000
_cell.length_c   1.000
_cell.angle_alpha   90.00
_cell.angle_beta   90.00
_cell.angle_gamma   90.00
#
_symmetry.space_group_name_H-M   'P 1'
#
loop_
_entity.id
_entity.type
_entity.pdbx_description
1 polymer ?
#
loop_
_entity_poly.entity_id
_entity_poly.type
_entity_poly.pdbx_seq_one_letter_code
_entity_poly.pdbx_strand_id
1 'polypeptide(L)'
;MAIMPDPNPKVSEQNTASRKRPRESPFDDLKISNDAVLHRVTTRQKCPKCSKTVKYFCYRCFDVVGMDRSEIPSVKLPVHLDVIKHERELDGKSTAIHARVIADKDVDLYSWQNMPSELENPERTLLLFPGPDAQTLHEIPQDSFDRVVVIDGTWKQANKIARETPALQGLRKVTIAPRTTHFWRYQQVNEHHLATIEAIYYFYREYGESYMENYDGRYDDLLFYYRFFYDMIQDDYRRSGRKFTHRHKQNYIKPEQTEGAKAEEENEHVPST
;
A
#
# COMPACT_ATOMS: atom_id res chain seq x y z
N MET A 1 6.51 12.29 -16.85
CA MET A 1 7.03 12.98 -15.67
C MET A 1 5.86 13.71 -15.03
N ALA A 2 5.44 13.32 -13.84
CA ALA A 2 4.60 14.17 -13.00
C ALA A 2 5.46 14.43 -11.76
N ILE A 3 6.03 15.63 -11.74
CA ILE A 3 6.80 16.18 -10.64
C ILE A 3 5.83 16.33 -9.47
N MET A 4 6.21 15.90 -8.26
CA MET A 4 5.44 16.22 -7.06
C MET A 4 5.23 17.73 -7.04
N PRO A 5 4.01 18.26 -6.89
CA PRO A 5 3.82 19.71 -6.87
C PRO A 5 4.65 20.31 -5.74
N ASP A 6 5.43 21.33 -6.07
CA ASP A 6 6.10 22.20 -5.11
C ASP A 6 5.01 23.06 -4.44
N PRO A 7 4.80 22.99 -3.11
CA PRO A 7 3.72 23.70 -2.48
C PRO A 7 4.22 25.08 -2.07
N ASN A 8 4.20 26.03 -3.00
CA ASN A 8 4.17 27.43 -2.59
C ASN A 8 3.23 28.25 -3.47
N PRO A 9 1.97 28.39 -3.07
CA PRO A 9 1.26 29.62 -3.22
C PRO A 9 1.33 30.38 -1.89
N LYS A 10 1.69 31.67 -1.94
CA LYS A 10 1.54 32.60 -0.82
C LYS A 10 0.11 32.45 -0.27
N VAL A 11 -0.02 31.97 0.97
CA VAL A 11 -1.32 31.86 1.65
C VAL A 11 -1.51 33.11 2.48
N SER A 12 -2.47 33.95 2.08
CA SER A 12 -3.12 34.91 2.97
C SER A 12 -3.94 34.13 3.99
N GLU A 13 -3.78 34.49 5.27
CA GLU A 13 -4.53 33.94 6.38
C GLU A 13 -6.04 34.04 6.15
N GLN A 14 -6.77 32.92 6.27
CA GLN A 14 -8.02 32.78 7.04
C GLN A 14 -8.72 31.43 6.81
N ASN A 15 -9.41 30.98 7.87
CA ASN A 15 -10.33 29.85 8.02
C ASN A 15 -9.77 28.42 8.20
N THR A 16 -9.49 28.10 9.47
CA THR A 16 -9.55 26.75 10.06
C THR A 16 -10.99 26.23 10.09
N ALA A 17 -11.50 25.76 8.95
CA ALA A 17 -12.72 24.95 8.89
C ALA A 17 -12.37 23.46 8.75
N SER A 18 -12.94 22.64 9.63
CA SER A 18 -12.87 21.16 9.61
C SER A 18 -12.99 20.60 8.18
N ARG A 19 -11.91 20.03 7.65
CA ARG A 19 -11.91 19.36 6.34
C ARG A 19 -12.83 18.13 6.41
N LYS A 20 -14.01 18.21 5.81
CA LYS A 20 -14.90 17.06 5.61
C LYS A 20 -14.19 16.04 4.71
N ARG A 21 -14.15 14.77 5.12
CA ARG A 21 -13.61 13.67 4.31
C ARG A 21 -14.32 13.62 2.95
N PRO A 22 -13.62 13.24 1.86
CA PRO A 22 -14.31 12.85 0.63
C PRO A 22 -15.36 11.79 0.97
N ARG A 23 -16.58 11.98 0.46
CA ARG A 23 -17.67 11.03 0.68
C ARG A 23 -17.42 9.82 -0.24
N GLU A 24 -17.20 8.67 0.41
CA GLU A 24 -16.88 7.33 -0.13
C GLU A 24 -15.44 7.15 -0.65
N SER A 25 -14.58 6.66 0.25
CA SER A 25 -13.26 6.09 -0.04
C SER A 25 -13.39 4.57 -0.22
N PRO A 26 -12.66 3.93 -1.15
CA PRO A 26 -12.68 2.47 -1.31
C PRO A 26 -12.13 1.70 -0.09
N PHE A 27 -11.65 2.43 0.92
CA PHE A 27 -11.13 1.89 2.16
C PHE A 27 -12.07 2.12 3.36
N ASP A 28 -13.29 2.63 3.14
CA ASP A 28 -14.20 2.99 4.24
C ASP A 28 -14.74 1.77 5.02
N ASP A 29 -14.78 0.59 4.38
CA ASP A 29 -15.15 -0.67 5.04
C ASP A 29 -14.01 -1.27 5.89
N LEU A 30 -12.80 -0.69 5.83
CA LEU A 30 -11.63 -1.14 6.57
C LEU A 30 -11.50 -0.41 7.91
N LYS A 31 -11.01 -1.12 8.92
CA LYS A 31 -10.75 -0.57 10.26
C LYS A 31 -9.42 0.19 10.33
N ILE A 32 -9.26 1.17 9.43
CA ILE A 32 -8.08 2.03 9.38
C ILE A 32 -8.24 3.18 10.38
N SER A 33 -7.22 3.38 11.20
CA SER A 33 -7.10 4.44 12.20
C SER A 33 -7.27 5.85 11.62
N ASN A 34 -7.64 6.80 12.48
CA ASN A 34 -7.85 8.19 12.10
C ASN A 34 -6.54 8.88 11.68
N ASP A 35 -6.56 9.54 10.53
CA ASP A 35 -5.42 10.16 9.86
C ASP A 35 -5.31 11.69 10.07
N ALA A 36 -6.06 12.27 11.01
CA ALA A 36 -6.09 13.71 11.28
C ALA A 36 -4.71 14.30 11.58
N VAL A 37 -3.82 13.55 12.24
CA VAL A 37 -2.44 13.96 12.51
C VAL A 37 -1.67 14.27 11.22
N LEU A 38 -1.88 13.50 10.16
CA LEU A 38 -1.20 13.69 8.89
C LEU A 38 -1.64 15.00 8.20
N HIS A 39 -2.89 15.42 8.39
CA HIS A 39 -3.38 16.70 7.86
C HIS A 39 -2.79 17.93 8.57
N ARG A 40 -2.32 17.79 9.81
CA ARG A 40 -1.67 18.87 10.57
C ARG A 40 -0.26 19.15 10.05
N VAL A 41 0.38 18.18 9.37
CA VAL A 41 1.70 18.37 8.76
C VAL A 41 1.58 19.14 7.45
N THR A 42 1.84 20.44 7.52
CA THR A 42 1.74 21.35 6.38
C THR A 42 3.04 21.43 5.57
N THR A 43 4.19 21.40 6.23
CA THR A 43 5.51 21.61 5.62
C THR A 43 6.42 20.39 5.71
N ARG A 44 7.47 20.36 4.88
CA ARG A 44 8.54 19.36 5.00
C ARG A 44 9.47 19.74 6.15
N GLN A 45 10.01 18.74 6.84
CA GLN A 45 10.95 18.88 7.94
C GLN A 45 12.19 18.00 7.71
N LYS A 46 13.29 18.31 8.40
CA LYS A 46 14.49 17.48 8.36
C LYS A 46 14.29 16.25 9.25
N CYS A 47 14.58 15.07 8.72
CA CYS A 47 14.65 13.86 9.54
C CYS A 47 15.71 14.04 10.65
N PRO A 48 15.39 13.75 11.92
CA PRO A 48 16.32 13.96 13.04
C PRO A 48 17.56 13.06 12.97
N LYS A 49 17.48 11.90 12.29
CA LYS A 49 18.61 10.95 12.19
C LYS A 49 19.52 11.22 11.00
N CYS A 50 18.98 11.46 9.80
CA CYS A 50 19.78 11.61 8.57
C CYS A 50 19.71 12.99 7.90
N SER A 51 19.00 13.96 8.50
CA SER A 51 18.83 15.32 7.99
C SER A 51 18.14 15.46 6.62
N LYS A 52 17.69 14.36 5.99
CA LYS A 52 16.94 14.39 4.73
C LYS A 52 15.61 15.14 4.94
N THR A 53 15.33 16.12 4.09
CA THR A 53 14.06 16.86 4.10
C THR A 53 12.94 15.98 3.57
N VAL A 54 12.00 15.62 4.43
CA VAL A 54 10.85 14.73 4.15
C VAL A 54 9.59 15.31 4.77
N LYS A 55 8.41 14.75 4.49
CA LYS A 55 7.15 15.28 5.01
C LYS A 55 6.59 14.48 6.18
N TYR A 56 6.25 13.21 5.97
CA TYR A 56 5.54 12.40 6.96
C TYR A 56 6.43 11.32 7.62
N PHE A 57 7.38 10.79 6.86
CA PHE A 57 8.31 9.76 7.32
C PHE A 57 9.59 9.80 6.49
N CYS A 58 10.67 9.27 7.04
CA CYS A 58 11.97 9.23 6.41
C CYS A 58 12.13 8.00 5.51
N TYR A 59 12.49 8.20 4.24
CA TYR A 59 12.73 7.09 3.30
C TYR A 59 13.96 6.22 3.57
N ARG A 60 14.78 6.59 4.55
CA ARG A 60 16.03 5.90 4.89
C ARG A 60 16.04 5.36 6.31
N CYS A 61 15.61 6.20 7.25
CA CYS A 61 15.57 5.84 8.67
C CYS A 61 14.25 5.18 9.06
N PHE A 62 13.23 5.26 8.19
CA PHE A 62 11.88 4.72 8.40
C PHE A 62 11.13 5.28 9.61
N ASP A 63 11.66 6.32 10.25
CA ASP A 63 10.96 7.02 11.32
C ASP A 63 9.90 7.98 10.78
N VAL A 64 8.86 8.18 11.58
CA VAL A 64 7.90 9.28 11.40
C VAL A 64 8.62 10.63 11.52
N VAL A 65 8.17 11.62 10.77
CA VAL A 65 8.73 12.98 10.77
C VAL A 65 7.59 13.98 10.77
N GLY A 66 7.68 14.99 11.64
CA GLY A 66 6.66 16.04 11.77
C GLY A 66 5.47 15.70 12.67
N MET A 67 5.54 14.58 13.39
CA MET A 67 4.55 14.13 14.39
C MET A 67 5.20 13.21 15.42
N ASP A 68 4.50 12.93 16.51
CA ASP A 68 4.94 11.92 17.47
C ASP A 68 4.66 10.50 16.95
N ARG A 69 5.52 9.54 17.28
CA ARG A 69 5.36 8.13 16.87
C ARG A 69 4.09 7.51 17.46
N SER A 70 3.67 7.92 18.65
CA SER A 70 2.46 7.42 19.32
C SER A 70 1.16 7.85 18.64
N GLU A 71 1.20 8.87 17.77
CA GLU A 71 0.03 9.31 16.99
C GLU A 71 -0.19 8.48 15.71
N ILE A 72 0.72 7.55 15.41
CA ILE A 72 0.66 6.72 14.20
C ILE A 72 0.40 5.27 14.60
N PRO A 73 -0.53 4.57 13.92
CA PRO A 73 -0.85 3.19 14.27
C PRO A 73 0.38 2.29 14.09
N SER A 74 0.42 1.26 14.94
CA SER A 74 1.42 0.20 14.87
C SER A 74 0.72 -1.14 14.70
N VAL A 75 1.21 -1.94 13.76
CA VAL A 75 0.68 -3.28 13.48
C VAL A 75 1.73 -4.31 13.87
N LYS A 76 1.31 -5.34 14.62
CA LYS A 76 2.10 -6.55 14.87
C LYS A 76 1.78 -7.56 13.79
N LEU A 77 2.80 -8.05 13.08
CA LEU A 77 2.61 -9.04 12.03
C LEU A 77 2.75 -10.47 12.60
N PRO A 78 1.97 -11.43 12.11
CA PRO A 78 2.00 -12.82 12.57
C PRO A 78 3.24 -13.59 12.07
N VAL A 79 3.84 -13.11 10.98
CA VAL A 79 5.08 -13.62 10.38
C VAL A 79 5.93 -12.43 9.94
N HIS A 80 7.26 -12.56 10.00
CA HIS A 80 8.17 -11.47 9.65
C HIS A 80 8.14 -11.18 8.15
N LEU A 81 8.29 -9.91 7.77
CA LEU A 81 8.31 -9.46 6.37
C LEU A 81 9.68 -8.91 6.00
N ASP A 82 10.28 -9.48 4.96
CA ASP A 82 11.44 -8.89 4.30
C ASP A 82 11.02 -8.27 2.97
N VAL A 83 11.30 -6.97 2.81
CA VAL A 83 11.08 -6.25 1.56
C VAL A 83 12.41 -6.06 0.85
N ILE A 84 12.52 -6.55 -0.38
CA ILE A 84 13.68 -6.34 -1.25
C ILE A 84 13.33 -5.29 -2.31
N LYS A 85 13.86 -4.09 -2.13
CA LYS A 85 13.59 -2.94 -3.00
C LYS A 85 14.63 -2.80 -4.10
N HIS A 86 14.18 -2.68 -5.35
CA HIS A 86 15.03 -2.36 -6.48
C HIS A 86 15.61 -0.92 -6.37
N GLU A 87 16.89 -0.71 -6.68
CA GLU A 87 17.57 0.58 -6.47
C GLU A 87 17.00 1.72 -7.31
N ARG A 88 16.55 1.38 -8.53
CA ARG A 88 15.91 2.34 -9.45
C ARG A 88 14.48 2.72 -9.06
N GLU A 89 13.88 2.05 -8.07
CA GLU A 89 12.57 2.48 -7.56
C GLU A 89 12.76 3.76 -6.75
N LEU A 90 12.03 4.81 -7.10
CA LEU A 90 12.20 6.11 -6.44
C LEU A 90 11.62 6.03 -5.02
N ASP A 91 12.35 6.56 -4.04
CA ASP A 91 11.95 6.55 -2.62
C ASP A 91 10.54 7.10 -2.39
N GLY A 92 10.22 8.26 -2.98
CA GLY A 92 8.88 8.86 -2.87
C GLY A 92 7.80 8.12 -3.67
N LYS A 93 8.17 7.03 -4.35
CA LYS A 93 7.24 6.19 -5.10
C LYS A 93 6.99 4.82 -4.50
N SER A 94 7.97 4.23 -3.82
CA SER A 94 7.80 2.97 -3.11
C SER A 94 6.68 3.10 -2.07
N THR A 95 5.72 2.18 -2.14
CA THR A 95 4.66 2.06 -1.14
C THR A 95 5.01 1.05 -0.05
N ALA A 96 5.98 0.17 -0.29
CA ALA A 96 6.42 -0.84 0.66
C ALA A 96 6.97 -0.24 1.97
N ILE A 97 7.50 0.99 1.91
CA ILE A 97 7.92 1.72 3.09
C ILE A 97 6.79 1.94 4.10
N HIS A 98 5.54 1.99 3.67
CA HIS A 98 4.42 2.11 4.60
C HIS A 98 4.39 0.94 5.59
N ALA A 99 4.62 -0.30 5.12
CA ALA A 99 4.72 -1.47 5.99
C ALA A 99 5.89 -1.31 6.97
N ARG A 100 7.06 -0.86 6.50
CA ARG A 100 8.23 -0.65 7.36
C ARG A 100 8.03 0.41 8.44
N VAL A 101 7.22 1.44 8.16
CA VAL A 101 6.86 2.47 9.14
C VAL A 101 5.78 1.95 10.09
N ILE A 102 4.77 1.22 9.62
CA ILE A 102 3.63 0.79 10.45
C ILE A 102 3.97 -0.42 11.35
N ALA A 103 4.73 -1.38 10.83
CA ALA A 103 5.11 -2.61 11.53
C ALA A 103 6.63 -2.66 11.73
N ASP A 104 7.19 -1.66 12.42
CA ASP A 104 8.62 -1.38 12.49
C ASP A 104 9.47 -2.47 13.16
N LYS A 105 8.83 -3.38 13.90
CA LYS A 105 9.45 -4.51 14.60
C LYS A 105 9.46 -5.81 13.80
N ASP A 106 8.61 -5.91 12.78
CA ASP A 106 8.34 -7.15 12.04
C ASP A 106 8.62 -7.02 10.54
N VAL A 107 9.17 -5.87 10.13
CA VAL A 107 9.45 -5.56 8.73
C VAL A 107 10.89 -5.10 8.62
N ASP A 108 11.64 -5.77 7.76
CA ASP A 108 12.92 -5.27 7.26
C ASP A 108 12.80 -4.85 5.80
N LEU A 109 13.55 -3.82 5.43
CA LEU A 109 13.56 -3.27 4.08
C LEU A 109 15.00 -3.10 3.62
N TYR A 110 15.37 -3.89 2.61
CA TYR A 110 16.69 -3.91 2.02
C TYR A 110 16.63 -3.30 0.62
N SER A 111 17.70 -2.63 0.20
CA SER A 111 17.94 -2.50 -1.25
C SER A 111 18.44 -3.84 -1.79
N TRP A 112 18.14 -4.16 -3.04
CA TRP A 112 18.56 -5.42 -3.66
C TRP A 112 20.07 -5.69 -3.56
N GLN A 113 20.92 -4.67 -3.66
CA GLN A 113 22.38 -4.80 -3.48
C GLN A 113 22.86 -5.02 -2.03
N ASN A 114 22.01 -4.74 -1.03
CA ASN A 114 22.37 -4.79 0.39
C ASN A 114 21.47 -5.77 1.17
N MET A 115 20.72 -6.63 0.48
CA MET A 115 20.01 -7.71 1.15
C MET A 115 21.01 -8.78 1.63
N PRO A 116 20.67 -9.57 2.66
CA PRO A 116 21.48 -10.70 3.07
C PRO A 116 21.77 -11.66 1.90
N SER A 117 23.00 -12.15 1.80
CA SER A 117 23.38 -13.13 0.77
C SER A 117 22.69 -14.48 0.95
N GLU A 118 22.32 -14.79 2.19
CA GLU A 118 21.57 -15.98 2.60
C GLU A 118 20.38 -15.53 3.45
N LEU A 119 19.23 -16.16 3.23
CA LEU A 119 18.05 -15.92 4.06
C LEU A 119 18.10 -16.84 5.28
N GLU A 120 17.66 -16.32 6.42
CA GLU A 120 17.48 -17.14 7.63
C GLU A 120 16.32 -18.12 7.41
N ASN A 121 16.57 -19.42 7.63
CA ASN A 121 15.57 -20.49 7.51
C ASN A 121 14.78 -20.44 6.18
N PRO A 122 15.45 -20.60 5.02
CA PRO A 122 14.81 -20.47 3.71
C PRO A 122 13.66 -21.49 3.52
N GLU A 123 13.72 -22.65 4.18
CA GLU A 123 12.66 -23.66 4.17
C GLU A 123 11.38 -23.20 4.87
N ARG A 124 11.49 -22.24 5.80
CA ARG A 124 10.38 -21.59 6.53
C ARG A 124 10.03 -20.22 5.96
N THR A 125 10.59 -19.87 4.81
CA THR A 125 10.38 -18.58 4.16
C THR A 125 9.52 -18.73 2.91
N LEU A 126 8.47 -17.91 2.81
CA LEU A 126 7.65 -17.80 1.61
C LEU A 126 8.10 -16.63 0.74
N LEU A 127 7.94 -16.75 -0.57
CA LEU A 127 8.08 -15.65 -1.51
C LEU A 127 6.70 -15.26 -2.03
N LEU A 128 6.21 -14.05 -1.71
CA LEU A 128 4.97 -13.52 -2.26
C LEU A 128 5.21 -13.11 -3.71
N PHE A 129 4.95 -14.05 -4.63
CA PHE A 129 5.20 -13.84 -6.05
C PHE A 129 4.32 -14.78 -6.88
N PRO A 130 3.55 -14.25 -7.85
CA PRO A 130 2.67 -15.08 -8.65
C PRO A 130 3.49 -16.01 -9.57
N GLY A 131 3.02 -17.24 -9.72
CA GLY A 131 3.65 -18.26 -10.56
C GLY A 131 2.75 -19.49 -10.71
N PRO A 132 3.02 -20.35 -11.70
CA PRO A 132 2.24 -21.58 -11.91
C PRO A 132 2.36 -22.57 -10.74
N ASP A 133 3.41 -22.45 -9.94
CA ASP A 133 3.73 -23.24 -8.74
C ASP A 133 3.39 -22.52 -7.43
N ALA A 134 2.77 -21.32 -7.50
CA ALA A 134 2.43 -20.56 -6.31
C ALA A 134 1.17 -21.12 -5.63
N GLN A 135 1.24 -21.33 -4.33
CA GLN A 135 0.14 -21.82 -3.51
C GLN A 135 -0.62 -20.66 -2.85
N THR A 136 -1.88 -20.87 -2.53
CA THR A 136 -2.64 -19.99 -1.62
C THR A 136 -2.28 -20.31 -0.17
N LEU A 137 -2.52 -19.38 0.76
CA LEU A 137 -2.27 -19.65 2.19
C LEU A 137 -3.12 -20.80 2.73
N HIS A 138 -4.33 -21.03 2.20
CA HIS A 138 -5.15 -22.18 2.61
C HIS A 138 -4.47 -23.54 2.34
N GLU A 139 -3.55 -23.61 1.37
CA GLU A 139 -2.83 -24.83 0.99
C GLU A 139 -1.51 -25.02 1.75
N ILE A 140 -1.10 -24.05 2.56
CA ILE A 140 0.18 -24.06 3.29
C ILE A 140 -0.12 -24.27 4.78
N PRO A 141 0.51 -25.24 5.46
CA PRO A 141 0.38 -25.37 6.91
C PRO A 141 0.95 -24.14 7.63
N GLN A 142 0.19 -23.56 8.57
CA GLN A 142 0.55 -22.33 9.29
C GLN A 142 1.92 -22.41 9.97
N ASP A 143 2.24 -23.55 10.58
CA ASP A 143 3.46 -23.80 11.33
C ASP A 143 4.68 -24.06 10.44
N SER A 144 4.48 -24.24 9.13
CA SER A 144 5.55 -24.52 8.17
C SER A 144 6.37 -23.29 7.76
N PHE A 145 5.95 -22.08 8.13
CA PHE A 145 6.64 -20.84 7.79
C PHE A 145 6.50 -19.79 8.90
N ASP A 146 7.46 -18.87 8.99
CA ASP A 146 7.44 -17.74 9.92
C ASP A 146 7.92 -16.43 9.29
N ARG A 147 8.22 -16.47 7.98
CA ARG A 147 8.78 -15.34 7.24
C ARG A 147 8.22 -15.29 5.81
N VAL A 148 8.04 -14.08 5.30
CA VAL A 148 7.63 -13.81 3.92
C VAL A 148 8.54 -12.75 3.29
N VAL A 149 8.92 -12.97 2.04
CA VAL A 149 9.69 -12.02 1.23
C VAL A 149 8.78 -11.39 0.18
N VAL A 150 8.88 -10.07 0.02
CA VAL A 150 8.20 -9.28 -1.01
C VAL A 150 9.23 -8.47 -1.79
N ILE A 151 9.05 -8.36 -3.11
CA ILE A 151 9.93 -7.56 -3.96
C ILE A 151 9.25 -6.22 -4.29
N ASP A 152 9.90 -5.11 -3.97
CA ASP A 152 9.42 -3.75 -4.26
C ASP A 152 10.06 -3.17 -5.53
N GLY A 153 9.22 -2.92 -6.53
CA GLY A 153 9.60 -2.31 -7.80
C GLY A 153 8.53 -2.52 -8.87
N THR A 154 8.80 -2.04 -10.08
CA THR A 154 7.97 -2.39 -11.25
C THR A 154 8.00 -3.89 -11.50
N TRP A 155 6.98 -4.43 -12.18
CA TRP A 155 6.92 -5.85 -12.52
C TRP A 155 8.15 -6.38 -13.26
N LYS A 156 8.73 -5.59 -14.18
CA LYS A 156 9.97 -5.97 -14.86
C LYS A 156 11.15 -6.08 -13.88
N GLN A 157 11.24 -5.18 -12.91
CA GLN A 157 12.26 -5.20 -11.87
C GLN A 157 12.03 -6.37 -10.91
N ALA A 158 10.79 -6.61 -10.48
CA ALA A 158 10.46 -7.69 -9.56
C ALA A 158 10.78 -9.07 -10.16
N ASN A 159 10.40 -9.30 -11.42
CA ASN A 159 10.80 -10.49 -12.17
C ASN A 159 12.32 -10.63 -12.29
N LYS A 160 13.03 -9.52 -12.52
CA LYS A 160 14.49 -9.53 -12.60
C LYS A 160 15.10 -9.95 -11.27
N ILE A 161 14.68 -9.37 -10.16
CA ILE A 161 15.16 -9.69 -8.80
C ILE A 161 14.90 -11.17 -8.48
N ALA A 162 13.66 -11.64 -8.68
CA ALA A 162 13.28 -13.03 -8.39
C ALA A 162 14.14 -14.03 -9.19
N ARG A 163 14.44 -13.70 -10.45
CA ARG A 163 15.26 -14.55 -11.33
C ARG A 163 16.74 -14.49 -11.00
N GLU A 164 17.28 -13.32 -10.69
CA GLU A 164 18.73 -13.10 -10.59
C GLU A 164 19.28 -13.19 -9.15
N THR A 165 18.42 -13.46 -8.15
CA THR A 165 18.83 -13.58 -6.75
C THR A 165 18.81 -15.05 -6.31
N PRO A 166 19.97 -15.72 -6.17
CA PRO A 166 20.03 -17.14 -5.81
C PRO A 166 19.30 -17.48 -4.50
N ALA A 167 19.38 -16.62 -3.49
CA ALA A 167 18.68 -16.84 -2.21
C ALA A 167 17.14 -16.85 -2.33
N LEU A 168 16.57 -16.33 -3.41
CA LEU A 168 15.14 -16.39 -3.70
C LEU A 168 14.76 -17.58 -4.58
N GLN A 169 15.74 -18.17 -5.28
CA GLN A 169 15.53 -19.32 -6.14
C GLN A 169 15.27 -20.55 -5.27
N GLY A 170 14.07 -21.12 -5.37
CA GLY A 170 13.68 -22.31 -4.60
C GLY A 170 12.83 -22.02 -3.36
N LEU A 171 12.60 -20.75 -3.01
CA LEU A 171 11.59 -20.43 -2.00
C LEU A 171 10.21 -20.90 -2.46
N ARG A 172 9.42 -21.40 -1.51
CA ARG A 172 8.00 -21.71 -1.74
C ARG A 172 7.27 -20.41 -2.10
N LYS A 173 6.59 -20.42 -3.25
CA LYS A 173 5.84 -19.25 -3.70
C LYS A 173 4.44 -19.27 -3.10
N VAL A 174 4.02 -18.12 -2.62
CA VAL A 174 2.65 -17.86 -2.20
C VAL A 174 2.04 -16.79 -3.11
N THR A 175 0.77 -16.97 -3.45
CA THR A 175 -0.03 -15.98 -4.17
C THR A 175 -1.25 -15.59 -3.35
N ILE A 176 -1.79 -14.41 -3.64
CA ILE A 176 -3.06 -13.93 -3.11
C ILE A 176 -4.14 -14.00 -4.19
N ALA A 177 -5.41 -13.96 -3.76
CA ALA A 177 -6.54 -13.91 -4.70
C ALA A 177 -6.45 -12.66 -5.60
N PRO A 178 -6.90 -12.73 -6.87
CA PRO A 178 -6.94 -11.55 -7.74
C PRO A 178 -7.72 -10.40 -7.10
N ARG A 179 -7.14 -9.20 -7.10
CA ARG A 179 -7.75 -7.97 -6.58
C ARG A 179 -7.73 -6.88 -7.64
N THR A 180 -8.55 -5.85 -7.44
CA THR A 180 -8.48 -4.62 -8.24
C THR A 180 -7.65 -3.59 -7.47
N THR A 181 -6.59 -3.08 -8.09
CA THR A 181 -5.74 -2.08 -7.45
C THR A 181 -6.42 -0.71 -7.35
N HIS A 182 -6.19 -0.02 -6.23
CA HIS A 182 -6.52 1.40 -6.06
C HIS A 182 -5.31 2.31 -6.32
N PHE A 183 -4.26 1.78 -6.97
CA PHE A 183 -3.04 2.54 -7.23
C PHE A 183 -3.27 3.67 -8.22
N TRP A 184 -3.05 4.90 -7.75
CA TRP A 184 -3.33 6.15 -8.46
C TRP A 184 -2.22 6.60 -9.40
N ARG A 185 -1.18 5.78 -9.64
CA ARG A 185 -0.12 6.13 -10.60
C ARG A 185 -0.24 5.30 -11.86
N TYR A 186 0.18 5.90 -12.96
CA TYR A 186 0.25 5.23 -14.24
C TYR A 186 1.10 3.96 -14.18
N GLN A 187 0.57 2.89 -14.74
CA GLN A 187 1.24 1.62 -14.93
C GLN A 187 0.93 1.12 -16.35
N GLN A 188 1.91 0.47 -16.99
CA GLN A 188 1.73 -0.23 -18.28
C GLN A 188 1.36 -1.71 -18.06
N VAL A 189 0.44 -1.96 -17.13
CA VAL A 189 -0.05 -3.28 -16.75
C VAL A 189 -1.54 -3.18 -16.39
N ASN A 190 -2.24 -4.31 -16.34
CA ASN A 190 -3.69 -4.33 -16.09
C ASN A 190 -4.03 -4.01 -14.62
N GLU A 191 -5.32 -3.94 -14.29
CA GLU A 191 -5.83 -3.53 -12.97
C GLU A 191 -5.58 -4.54 -11.83
N HIS A 192 -5.11 -5.73 -12.13
CA HIS A 192 -4.75 -6.74 -11.13
C HIS A 192 -3.31 -6.62 -10.62
N HIS A 193 -2.58 -5.61 -11.10
CA HIS A 193 -1.19 -5.37 -10.72
C HIS A 193 -1.12 -4.39 -9.54
N LEU A 194 -1.28 -4.97 -8.35
CA LEU A 194 -1.28 -4.28 -7.06
C LEU A 194 -0.02 -3.44 -6.82
N ALA A 195 -0.17 -2.37 -6.04
CA ALA A 195 0.95 -1.72 -5.39
C ALA A 195 1.58 -2.68 -4.36
N THR A 196 2.88 -2.52 -4.08
CA THR A 196 3.57 -3.40 -3.13
C THR A 196 2.89 -3.44 -1.76
N ILE A 197 2.42 -2.29 -1.24
CA ILE A 197 1.69 -2.26 0.03
C ILE A 197 0.33 -2.96 -0.01
N GLU A 198 -0.37 -2.92 -1.16
CA GLU A 198 -1.63 -3.66 -1.31
C GLU A 198 -1.36 -5.16 -1.29
N ALA A 199 -0.32 -5.63 -1.99
CA ALA A 199 0.08 -7.04 -1.97
C ALA A 199 0.45 -7.51 -0.55
N ILE A 200 1.23 -6.70 0.18
CA ILE A 200 1.57 -6.95 1.60
C ILE A 200 0.29 -7.03 2.45
N TYR A 201 -0.59 -6.05 2.34
CA TYR A 201 -1.85 -6.01 3.10
C TYR A 201 -2.72 -7.24 2.82
N TYR A 202 -2.95 -7.58 1.55
CA TYR A 202 -3.79 -8.72 1.19
C TYR A 202 -3.17 -10.05 1.62
N PHE A 203 -1.84 -10.19 1.60
CA PHE A 203 -1.19 -11.37 2.16
C PHE A 203 -1.52 -11.55 3.65
N TYR A 204 -1.38 -10.49 4.47
CA TYR A 204 -1.67 -10.57 5.90
C TYR A 204 -3.16 -10.71 6.20
N ARG A 205 -4.02 -10.07 5.42
CA ARG A 205 -5.46 -10.28 5.49
C ARG A 205 -5.81 -11.74 5.20
N GLU A 206 -5.30 -12.32 4.12
CA GLU A 206 -5.55 -13.72 3.75
C GLU A 206 -4.91 -14.68 4.77
N TYR A 207 -3.81 -14.32 5.42
CA TYR A 207 -3.27 -15.05 6.57
C TYR A 207 -4.29 -15.10 7.72
N GLY A 208 -4.87 -13.94 8.06
CA GLY A 208 -5.91 -13.87 9.07
C GLY A 208 -7.13 -14.72 8.71
N GLU A 209 -7.61 -14.60 7.46
CA GLU A 209 -8.74 -15.39 6.94
C GLU A 209 -8.46 -16.90 6.88
N SER A 210 -7.20 -17.31 6.67
CA SER A 210 -6.83 -18.73 6.54
C SER A 210 -6.58 -19.44 7.87
N TYR A 211 -6.04 -18.73 8.86
CA TYR A 211 -5.52 -19.38 10.08
C TYR A 211 -6.13 -18.86 11.39
N MET A 212 -7.01 -17.86 11.34
CA MET A 212 -7.71 -17.36 12.53
C MET A 212 -9.20 -17.71 12.44
N GLU A 213 -9.80 -18.09 13.56
CA GLU A 213 -11.24 -18.40 13.61
C GLU A 213 -12.11 -17.20 13.24
N ASN A 214 -11.70 -15.99 13.65
CA ASN A 214 -12.43 -14.75 13.41
C ASN A 214 -11.45 -13.64 13.05
N TYR A 215 -11.25 -13.39 11.76
CA TYR A 215 -10.44 -12.26 11.30
C TYR A 215 -11.16 -10.94 11.62
N ASP A 216 -10.46 -10.04 12.32
CA ASP A 216 -11.03 -8.83 12.92
C ASP A 216 -10.60 -7.53 12.21
N GLY A 217 -9.85 -7.60 11.11
CA GLY A 217 -9.31 -6.42 10.42
C GLY A 217 -8.03 -5.86 11.04
N ARG A 218 -7.35 -6.59 11.93
CA ARG A 218 -6.14 -6.09 12.63
C ARG A 218 -4.96 -5.69 11.75
N TYR A 219 -4.98 -6.01 10.46
CA TYR A 219 -3.93 -5.63 9.51
C TYR A 219 -4.32 -4.45 8.62
N ASP A 220 -5.53 -3.91 8.77
CA ASP A 220 -6.06 -2.83 7.93
C ASP A 220 -5.19 -1.56 8.00
N ASP A 221 -4.61 -1.29 9.17
CA ASP A 221 -3.70 -0.14 9.38
C ASP A 221 -2.39 -0.22 8.58
N LEU A 222 -2.05 -1.36 7.96
CA LEU A 222 -0.97 -1.40 6.95
C LEU A 222 -1.27 -0.44 5.78
N LEU A 223 -2.54 -0.17 5.49
CA LEU A 223 -2.98 0.76 4.46
C LEU A 223 -3.13 2.20 4.96
N PHE A 224 -2.80 2.52 6.23
CA PHE A 224 -3.00 3.86 6.82
C PHE A 224 -2.46 5.00 5.95
N TYR A 225 -1.17 4.98 5.60
CA TYR A 225 -0.57 5.97 4.71
C TYR A 225 -1.08 5.87 3.28
N TYR A 226 -1.39 4.66 2.81
CA TYR A 226 -1.86 4.44 1.45
C TYR A 226 -3.23 5.08 1.21
N ARG A 227 -4.19 4.85 2.11
CA ARG A 227 -5.49 5.52 2.15
C ARG A 227 -5.32 7.04 2.17
N PHE A 228 -4.53 7.57 3.11
CA PHE A 228 -4.32 9.01 3.23
C PHE A 228 -3.79 9.64 1.93
N PHE A 229 -2.79 9.02 1.29
CA PHE A 229 -2.26 9.50 0.01
C PHE A 229 -3.26 9.35 -1.13
N TYR A 230 -4.02 8.26 -1.16
CA TYR A 230 -5.09 8.06 -2.12
C TYR A 230 -6.12 9.19 -2.02
N ASP A 231 -6.69 9.42 -0.83
CA ASP A 231 -7.73 10.43 -0.59
C ASP A 231 -7.20 11.84 -0.92
N MET A 232 -5.96 12.17 -0.49
CA MET A 232 -5.32 13.44 -0.81
C MET A 232 -5.20 13.69 -2.32
N ILE A 233 -4.91 12.65 -3.10
CA ILE A 233 -4.75 12.75 -4.55
C ILE A 233 -6.10 12.86 -5.23
N GLN A 234 -7.10 12.10 -4.79
CA GLN A 234 -8.47 12.26 -5.27
C GLN A 234 -8.95 13.71 -5.06
N ASP A 235 -8.72 14.27 -3.87
CA ASP A 235 -9.12 15.64 -3.51
C ASP A 235 -8.34 16.72 -4.28
N ASP A 236 -7.05 16.52 -4.56
CA ASP A 236 -6.26 17.45 -5.38
C ASP A 236 -6.81 17.51 -6.80
N TYR A 237 -7.09 16.37 -7.42
CA TYR A 237 -7.61 16.33 -8.78
C TYR A 237 -9.05 16.87 -8.89
N ARG A 238 -9.93 16.55 -7.93
CA ARG A 238 -11.29 17.10 -7.88
C ARG A 238 -11.29 18.62 -7.77
N ARG A 239 -10.44 19.20 -6.93
CA ARG A 239 -10.36 20.66 -6.73
C ARG A 239 -9.64 21.40 -7.84
N SER A 240 -8.58 20.82 -8.39
CA SER A 240 -7.72 21.51 -9.37
C SER A 240 -8.29 21.47 -10.79
N GLY A 241 -9.29 20.63 -11.08
CA GLY A 241 -9.84 20.47 -12.43
C GLY A 241 -8.76 20.05 -13.45
N ARG A 242 -7.67 19.42 -13.00
CA ARG A 242 -6.53 19.08 -13.84
C ARG A 242 -6.95 18.19 -15.00
N LYS A 243 -6.52 18.55 -16.21
CA LYS A 243 -6.77 17.76 -17.41
C LYS A 243 -6.12 16.39 -17.29
N PHE A 244 -6.90 15.36 -17.59
CA PHE A 244 -6.38 14.00 -17.63
C PHE A 244 -5.41 13.85 -18.81
N THR A 245 -4.30 13.15 -18.59
CA THR A 245 -3.39 12.73 -19.65
C THR A 245 -3.69 11.28 -20.02
N HIS A 246 -3.17 10.79 -21.15
CA HIS A 246 -3.22 9.38 -21.54
C HIS A 246 -2.66 8.41 -20.47
N ARG A 247 -1.96 8.93 -19.46
CA ARG A 247 -1.38 8.18 -18.35
C ARG A 247 -2.33 7.99 -17.17
N HIS A 248 -3.56 8.50 -17.23
CA HIS A 248 -4.57 8.26 -16.20
C HIS A 248 -5.47 7.11 -16.65
N LYS A 249 -5.68 6.11 -15.77
CA LYS A 249 -6.57 4.96 -16.03
C LYS A 249 -8.02 5.44 -16.27
N GLN A 250 -8.85 4.63 -16.92
CA GLN A 250 -10.30 4.85 -16.90
C GLN A 250 -10.77 4.85 -15.44
N ASN A 251 -11.63 5.79 -15.04
CA ASN A 251 -12.04 6.02 -13.65
C ASN A 251 -10.90 6.39 -12.67
N TYR A 252 -9.87 7.10 -13.15
CA TYR A 252 -8.75 7.60 -12.34
C TYR A 252 -9.20 8.43 -11.13
N ILE A 253 -10.18 9.30 -11.34
CA ILE A 253 -10.96 9.91 -10.27
C ILE A 253 -12.23 9.11 -10.13
N LYS A 254 -12.50 8.63 -8.92
CA LYS A 254 -13.74 7.92 -8.65
C LYS A 254 -14.88 8.96 -8.63
N PRO A 255 -15.87 8.83 -9.54
CA PRO A 255 -17.02 9.70 -9.56
C PRO A 255 -17.77 9.59 -8.24
N GLU A 256 -18.44 10.67 -7.83
CA GLU A 256 -19.35 10.64 -6.69
C GLU A 256 -20.47 9.64 -7.02
N GLN A 257 -20.67 8.62 -6.17
CA GLN A 257 -21.93 7.88 -6.22
C GLN A 257 -22.98 8.78 -5.57
N THR A 258 -23.82 9.41 -6.38
CA THR A 258 -25.06 10.01 -5.86
C THR A 258 -25.91 8.88 -5.30
N GLU A 259 -26.18 8.92 -4.00
CA GLU A 259 -27.25 8.16 -3.34
C GLU A 259 -28.54 8.37 -4.16
N GLY A 260 -28.89 7.39 -5.01
CA GLY A 260 -30.02 7.52 -5.94
C GLY A 260 -30.12 6.44 -7.02
N ALA A 261 -29.04 5.74 -7.37
CA ALA A 261 -29.07 4.74 -8.45
C ALA A 261 -29.22 3.28 -7.99
N LYS A 262 -29.77 3.03 -6.79
CA LYS A 262 -30.12 1.67 -6.31
C LYS A 262 -31.62 1.34 -6.38
N ALA A 263 -32.41 2.10 -7.15
CA ALA A 263 -33.87 1.93 -7.19
C ALA A 263 -34.47 1.56 -8.56
N GLU A 264 -33.70 1.36 -9.63
CA GLU A 264 -34.27 1.15 -10.97
C GLU A 264 -33.93 -0.19 -11.67
N GLU A 265 -33.25 -1.15 -11.02
CA GLU A 265 -33.00 -2.47 -11.63
C GLU A 265 -33.90 -3.62 -11.11
N GLU A 266 -34.88 -3.37 -10.24
CA GLU A 266 -35.78 -4.41 -9.71
C GLU A 266 -37.22 -4.40 -10.27
N ASN A 267 -37.53 -3.66 -11.35
CA ASN A 267 -38.90 -3.58 -11.89
C ASN A 267 -39.08 -3.86 -13.39
N GLU A 268 -38.36 -4.84 -13.94
CA GLU A 268 -38.74 -5.47 -15.22
C GLU A 268 -38.72 -7.01 -15.14
N HIS A 269 -39.60 -7.58 -14.31
CA HIS A 269 -40.11 -8.93 -14.57
C HIS A 269 -41.50 -9.15 -13.94
N VAL A 270 -42.53 -8.64 -14.61
CA VAL A 270 -43.90 -9.14 -14.42
C VAL A 270 -44.24 -10.00 -15.64
N PRO A 271 -44.47 -11.32 -15.48
CA PRO A 271 -44.93 -12.15 -16.58
C PRO A 271 -46.42 -11.91 -16.80
N SER A 272 -46.79 -11.49 -18.01
CA SER A 272 -48.17 -11.53 -18.46
C SER A 272 -48.52 -12.99 -18.82
N THR A 273 -49.59 -13.44 -18.16
CA THR A 273 -50.45 -14.62 -18.41
C THR A 273 -50.39 -15.28 -19.78
#